data_AF-A0A3B9CQB8-F1
#
_entry.id   AF-A0A3B9CQB8-F1
#
_cell.length_a   1.000
_cell.length_b   1.000
_cell.length_c   1.000
_cell.angle_alpha   90.00
_cell.angle_beta   90.00
_cell.angle_gamma   90.00
#
_symmetry.space_group_name_H-M   'P 1'
#
loop_
_entity.id
_entity.type
_entity.pdbx_description
1 polymer ?
#
loop_
_entity_poly.entity_id
_entity_poly.type
_entity_poly.pdbx_seq_one_letter_code
_entity_poly.pdbx_strand_id
1 'polypeptide(L)'
;FNRGHWKKFEVADGKPRIAARSKNGQPSYGVDNADPSTFSTDWLTNRAIEFVTAKGVQKPFFAVVSYPDPHGPNTVRTPYDTQFDDLPFKAPRTYRANAPTPKWVGKVKRHPVFRGADMSKYFGMVKCLDDNIGRLLQRLQAAGRLDNTLIIMTSDHG
;
A
#
# COMPACT_ATOMS: atom_id res chain seq x y z
N PHE A 1 -9.48 -14.25 -2.77
CA PHE A 1 -8.99 -12.85 -2.68
C PHE A 1 -8.42 -12.31 -4.01
N ASN A 2 -8.80 -12.85 -5.18
CA ASN A 2 -8.02 -12.75 -6.43
C ASN A 2 -8.15 -11.44 -7.24
N ARG A 3 -8.36 -10.30 -6.56
CA ARG A 3 -7.91 -8.99 -7.06
C ARG A 3 -7.22 -8.14 -6.00
N GLY A 4 -6.96 -8.69 -4.79
CA GLY A 4 -5.93 -8.32 -3.80
C GLY A 4 -5.95 -6.92 -3.16
N HIS A 5 -6.29 -5.88 -3.92
CA HIS A 5 -5.96 -4.49 -3.63
C HIS A 5 -6.98 -3.79 -2.74
N TRP A 6 -7.53 -4.50 -1.77
CA TRP A 6 -8.47 -3.93 -0.81
C TRP A 6 -7.77 -2.89 0.04
N LYS A 7 -8.39 -1.72 0.19
CA LYS A 7 -7.76 -0.57 0.85
C LYS A 7 -8.07 -0.45 2.34
N LYS A 8 -9.04 -1.23 2.86
CA LYS A 8 -9.49 -1.13 4.26
C LYS A 8 -9.85 -2.49 4.84
N PHE A 9 -9.32 -2.79 6.02
CA PHE A 9 -9.57 -4.02 6.77
C PHE A 9 -10.06 -3.74 8.18
N GLU A 10 -10.77 -4.71 8.75
CA GLU A 10 -11.21 -4.73 10.14
C GLU A 10 -11.18 -6.16 10.67
N VAL A 11 -11.32 -6.32 11.99
CA VAL A 11 -11.59 -7.61 12.61
C VAL A 11 -13.07 -7.65 12.98
N ALA A 12 -13.79 -8.64 12.46
CA ALA A 12 -15.18 -8.91 12.84
C ALA A 12 -15.29 -10.38 13.24
N ASP A 13 -15.94 -10.65 14.37
CA ASP A 13 -16.11 -12.00 14.93
C ASP A 13 -14.76 -12.74 15.07
N GLY A 14 -13.72 -12.02 15.49
CA GLY A 14 -12.36 -12.53 15.65
C GLY A 14 -11.61 -12.85 14.35
N LYS A 15 -12.19 -12.52 13.17
CA LYS A 15 -11.58 -12.81 11.86
C LYS A 15 -11.34 -11.53 11.06
N PRO A 16 -10.21 -11.42 10.34
CA PRO A 16 -9.97 -10.29 9.45
C PRO A 16 -10.95 -10.33 8.27
N ARG A 17 -11.53 -9.18 7.93
CA ARG A 17 -12.35 -9.00 6.72
C ARG A 17 -12.14 -7.62 6.10
N ILE A 18 -12.59 -7.47 4.86
CA ILE A 18 -12.62 -6.17 4.17
C ILE A 18 -13.65 -5.28 4.85
N ALA A 19 -13.23 -4.10 5.32
CA ALA A 19 -14.10 -3.17 6.04
C ALA A 19 -14.92 -2.30 5.10
N ALA A 20 -14.35 -1.89 3.96
CA ALA A 20 -15.04 -1.05 3.00
C ALA A 20 -16.15 -1.85 2.30
N ARG A 21 -17.38 -1.32 2.34
CA ARG A 21 -18.57 -1.91 1.72
C ARG A 21 -19.19 -0.91 0.72
N SER A 22 -19.80 -1.44 -0.32
CA SER A 22 -20.68 -0.70 -1.23
C SER A 22 -22.06 -0.50 -0.60
N LYS A 23 -22.92 0.30 -1.25
CA LYS A 23 -24.32 0.50 -0.83
C LYS A 23 -25.12 -0.80 -0.70
N ASN A 24 -24.73 -1.84 -1.45
CA ASN A 24 -25.39 -3.15 -1.45
C ASN A 24 -24.72 -4.15 -0.49
N GLY A 25 -23.86 -3.68 0.43
CA GLY A 25 -23.17 -4.51 1.42
C GLY A 25 -21.99 -5.33 0.88
N GLN A 26 -21.68 -5.27 -0.41
CA GLN A 26 -20.55 -6.01 -1.00
C GLN A 26 -19.21 -5.32 -0.71
N PRO A 27 -18.09 -6.05 -0.53
CA PRO A 27 -16.76 -5.44 -0.38
C PRO A 27 -16.43 -4.42 -1.48
N SER A 28 -15.78 -3.32 -1.12
CA SER A 28 -15.40 -2.24 -2.04
C SER A 28 -13.95 -1.79 -1.84
N TYR A 29 -13.44 -0.96 -2.76
CA TYR A 29 -12.10 -0.35 -2.69
C TYR A 29 -12.10 1.01 -1.98
N GLY A 30 -13.16 1.33 -1.23
CA GLY A 30 -13.31 2.61 -0.56
C GLY A 30 -12.26 2.85 0.52
N VAL A 31 -11.88 4.11 0.70
CA VAL A 31 -10.93 4.57 1.73
C VAL A 31 -11.59 5.51 2.75
N ASP A 32 -12.91 5.67 2.69
CA ASP A 32 -13.64 6.58 3.56
C ASP A 32 -13.40 6.24 5.03
N ASN A 33 -13.03 7.25 5.82
CA ASN A 33 -12.68 7.13 7.23
C ASN A 33 -11.63 6.02 7.49
N ALA A 34 -10.73 5.76 6.54
CA ALA A 34 -9.58 4.90 6.77
C ALA A 34 -8.56 5.65 7.63
N ASP A 35 -8.01 4.94 8.61
CA ASP A 35 -7.10 5.47 9.61
C ASP A 35 -5.87 4.55 9.75
N PRO A 36 -4.88 4.88 10.59
CA PRO A 36 -3.70 4.03 10.82
C PRO A 36 -4.01 2.64 11.41
N SER A 37 -5.26 2.35 11.79
CA SER A 37 -5.67 1.03 12.27
C SER A 37 -6.34 0.19 11.19
N THR A 38 -6.98 0.82 10.20
CA THR A 38 -7.85 0.16 9.22
C THR A 38 -7.35 0.23 7.78
N PHE A 39 -6.55 1.23 7.41
CA PHE A 39 -6.01 1.32 6.05
C PHE A 39 -5.07 0.15 5.77
N SER A 40 -5.14 -0.43 4.58
CA SER A 40 -4.52 -1.72 4.25
C SER A 40 -3.03 -1.82 4.60
N THR A 41 -2.25 -0.83 4.17
CA THR A 41 -0.81 -0.75 4.45
C THR A 41 -0.53 -0.62 5.94
N ASP A 42 -1.27 0.21 6.67
CA ASP A 42 -1.09 0.33 8.12
C ASP A 42 -1.53 -0.93 8.87
N TRP A 43 -2.68 -1.50 8.50
CA TRP A 43 -3.23 -2.70 9.14
C TRP A 43 -2.28 -3.88 9.01
N LEU A 44 -1.76 -4.13 7.80
CA LEU A 44 -0.79 -5.21 7.55
C LEU A 44 0.50 -4.99 8.33
N THR A 45 0.99 -3.75 8.40
CA THR A 45 2.16 -3.38 9.20
C THR A 45 1.92 -3.61 10.68
N ASN A 46 0.75 -3.24 11.20
CA ASN A 46 0.39 -3.48 12.61
C ASN A 46 0.41 -4.98 12.94
N ARG A 47 -0.15 -5.84 12.07
CA ARG A 47 -0.11 -7.30 12.24
C ARG A 47 1.32 -7.85 12.18
N ALA A 48 2.13 -7.34 11.25
CA ALA A 48 3.53 -7.72 11.14
C ALA A 48 4.30 -7.37 12.41
N ILE A 49 4.16 -6.13 12.91
CA ILE A 49 4.77 -5.67 14.17
C ILE A 49 4.34 -6.58 15.32
N GLU A 50 3.05 -6.85 15.47
CA GLU A 50 2.54 -7.72 16.54
C GLU A 50 3.17 -9.11 16.48
N PHE A 51 3.28 -9.69 15.29
CA PHE A 51 3.89 -11.01 15.09
C PHE A 51 5.39 -11.01 15.43
N VAL A 52 6.17 -10.09 14.86
CA VAL A 52 7.64 -10.10 15.01
C VAL A 52 8.12 -9.58 16.36
N THR A 53 7.26 -8.86 17.10
CA THR A 53 7.58 -8.32 18.43
C THR A 53 6.85 -9.01 19.58
N ALA A 54 6.08 -10.08 19.31
CA ALA A 54 5.33 -10.79 20.34
C ALA A 54 6.23 -11.26 21.50
N LYS A 55 5.77 -11.02 22.74
CA LYS A 55 6.46 -11.46 23.95
C LYS A 55 6.56 -12.99 23.97
N GLY A 56 7.71 -13.52 24.41
CA GLY A 56 7.96 -14.95 24.50
C GLY A 56 8.43 -15.62 23.21
N VAL A 57 8.50 -14.90 22.08
CA VAL A 57 9.09 -15.42 20.84
C VAL A 57 10.63 -15.42 20.97
N GLN A 58 11.19 -16.45 21.58
CA GLN A 58 12.63 -16.71 21.63
C GLN A 58 13.15 -17.37 20.34
N LYS A 59 12.24 -17.89 19.51
CA LYS A 59 12.56 -18.62 18.27
C LYS A 59 12.76 -17.65 17.10
N PRO A 60 13.57 -18.03 16.09
CA PRO A 60 13.62 -17.29 14.83
C PRO A 60 12.23 -17.24 14.19
N PHE A 61 11.95 -16.17 13.45
CA PHE A 61 10.71 -16.01 12.69
C PHE A 61 11.00 -15.92 11.20
N PHE A 62 9.97 -16.23 10.40
CA PHE A 62 9.93 -15.94 8.98
C PHE A 62 8.60 -15.24 8.70
N ALA A 63 8.66 -14.03 8.13
CA ALA A 63 7.48 -13.23 7.85
C ALA A 63 7.56 -12.68 6.42
N VAL A 64 6.45 -12.78 5.70
CA VAL A 64 6.27 -12.15 4.38
C VAL A 64 5.09 -11.18 4.51
N VAL A 65 5.35 -9.91 4.27
CA VAL A 65 4.33 -8.85 4.30
C VAL A 65 4.14 -8.33 2.89
N SER A 66 3.03 -8.71 2.26
CA SER A 66 2.70 -8.32 0.89
C SER A 66 1.79 -7.11 0.90
N TYR A 67 2.38 -5.93 0.69
CA TYR A 67 1.66 -4.67 0.61
C TYR A 67 0.96 -4.53 -0.75
N PRO A 68 -0.35 -4.21 -0.78
CA PRO A 68 -1.06 -3.97 -2.04
C PRO A 68 -0.76 -2.59 -2.63
N ASP A 69 -0.31 -1.63 -1.82
CA ASP A 69 0.09 -0.31 -2.31
C ASP A 69 1.51 -0.38 -2.90
N PRO A 70 1.81 0.34 -4.00
CA PRO A 70 1.01 1.41 -4.60
C PRO A 70 0.11 0.95 -5.76
N HIS A 71 -0.30 -0.33 -5.84
CA HIS A 71 -1.20 -0.77 -6.92
C HIS A 71 -2.53 -0.01 -6.87
N GLY A 72 -3.04 0.30 -8.07
CA GLY A 72 -4.29 1.01 -8.27
C GLY A 72 -5.51 0.36 -7.58
N PRO A 73 -6.57 1.14 -7.30
CA PRO A 73 -6.73 2.57 -7.60
C PRO A 73 -5.77 3.46 -6.78
N ASN A 74 -5.42 4.64 -7.33
CA ASN A 74 -4.55 5.62 -6.68
C ASN A 74 -5.32 6.32 -5.55
N THR A 75 -5.48 5.62 -4.44
CA THR A 75 -6.17 6.07 -3.24
C THR A 75 -5.34 5.70 -2.01
N VAL A 76 -5.21 6.65 -1.10
CA VAL A 76 -4.50 6.52 0.17
C VAL A 76 -5.28 7.27 1.23
N ARG A 77 -5.08 6.94 2.51
CA ARG A 77 -5.70 7.69 3.62
C ARG A 77 -5.04 9.05 3.82
N THR A 78 -5.77 9.96 4.48
CA THR A 78 -5.22 11.21 5.02
C THR A 78 -4.09 10.93 6.03
N PRO A 79 -3.04 11.79 6.11
CA PRO A 79 -2.82 13.02 5.32
C PRO A 79 -2.12 12.79 3.96
N TYR A 80 -1.77 11.55 3.61
CA TYR A 80 -0.96 11.27 2.42
C TYR A 80 -1.68 11.56 1.10
N ASP A 81 -3.02 11.65 1.12
CA ASP A 81 -3.86 11.83 -0.07
C ASP A 81 -3.75 13.21 -0.71
N THR A 82 -3.26 14.19 0.05
CA THR A 82 -3.07 15.59 -0.39
C THR A 82 -1.64 16.09 -0.18
N GLN A 83 -0.76 15.29 0.45
CA GLN A 83 0.61 15.68 0.82
C GLN A 83 1.49 16.16 -0.35
N PHE A 84 1.17 15.77 -1.58
CA PHE A 84 1.96 16.06 -2.76
C PHE A 84 1.21 16.87 -3.83
N ASP A 85 0.07 17.49 -3.48
CA ASP A 85 -0.77 18.19 -4.46
C ASP A 85 -0.10 19.42 -5.08
N ASP A 86 0.83 20.02 -4.34
CA ASP A 86 1.63 21.18 -4.71
C ASP A 86 2.89 20.81 -5.53
N LEU A 87 3.17 19.52 -5.75
CA LEU A 87 4.25 19.10 -6.64
C LEU A 87 3.86 19.23 -8.12
N PRO A 88 4.71 19.84 -8.97
CA PRO A 88 4.43 20.03 -10.39
C PRO A 88 4.71 18.75 -11.19
N PHE A 89 3.83 17.75 -11.07
CA PHE A 89 3.94 16.52 -11.86
C PHE A 89 3.83 16.83 -13.35
N LYS A 90 4.90 16.50 -14.10
CA LYS A 90 4.95 16.65 -15.55
C LYS A 90 4.67 15.30 -16.21
N ALA A 91 4.02 15.35 -17.36
CA ALA A 91 3.86 14.15 -18.18
C ALA A 91 5.24 13.56 -18.53
N PRO A 92 5.42 12.23 -18.48
CA PRO A 92 6.64 11.59 -18.95
C PRO A 92 6.94 11.98 -20.41
N ARG A 93 8.22 12.05 -20.78
CA ARG A 93 8.63 12.40 -22.17
C ARG A 93 7.97 11.52 -23.23
N THR A 94 7.71 10.25 -22.89
CA THR A 94 7.10 9.24 -23.76
C THR A 94 5.57 9.29 -23.79
N TYR A 95 4.91 10.13 -22.98
CA TYR A 95 3.45 10.15 -22.84
C TYR A 95 2.70 10.39 -24.17
N ARG A 96 3.28 11.23 -25.04
CA ARG A 96 2.77 11.49 -26.40
C ARG A 96 3.64 10.88 -27.50
N ALA A 97 4.69 10.15 -27.14
CA ALA A 97 5.56 9.54 -28.13
C ALA A 97 4.84 8.37 -28.82
N ASN A 98 5.09 8.19 -30.12
CA ASN A 98 4.65 7.01 -30.85
C ASN A 98 5.65 5.86 -30.63
N ALA A 99 5.77 5.41 -29.37
CA ALA A 99 6.66 4.32 -29.00
C ALA A 99 5.94 2.96 -29.14
N PRO A 100 6.67 1.88 -29.48
CA PRO A 100 6.12 0.52 -29.45
C PRO A 100 5.61 0.21 -28.04
N THR A 101 4.35 -0.19 -27.92
CA THR A 101 3.76 -0.64 -26.65
C THR A 101 3.89 -2.16 -26.53
N PRO A 102 4.26 -2.70 -25.35
CA PRO A 102 4.27 -4.14 -25.15
C PRO A 102 2.91 -4.77 -25.44
N LYS A 103 2.89 -5.95 -26.07
CA LYS A 103 1.64 -6.62 -26.50
C LYS A 103 0.66 -6.87 -25.35
N TRP A 104 1.17 -7.10 -24.14
CA TRP A 104 0.38 -7.35 -22.94
C TRP A 104 -0.40 -6.13 -22.44
N VAL A 105 -0.04 -4.90 -22.86
CA VAL A 105 -0.81 -3.68 -22.54
C VAL A 105 -2.16 -3.67 -23.28
N GLY A 106 -2.30 -4.44 -24.36
CA GLY A 106 -3.51 -4.49 -25.17
C GLY A 106 -3.80 -3.16 -25.89
N LYS A 107 -5.07 -2.91 -26.22
CA LYS A 107 -5.49 -1.61 -26.80
C LYS A 107 -5.40 -0.54 -25.72
N VAL A 108 -4.31 0.22 -25.73
CA VAL A 108 -4.11 1.34 -24.79
C VAL A 108 -5.23 2.35 -24.97
N LYS A 109 -6.10 2.47 -23.97
CA LYS A 109 -6.92 3.68 -23.82
C LYS A 109 -5.97 4.79 -23.39
N ARG A 110 -5.37 5.50 -24.35
CA ARG A 110 -4.58 6.69 -24.04
C ARG A 110 -5.49 7.64 -23.27
N HIS A 111 -5.10 7.99 -22.05
CA HIS A 111 -5.73 9.12 -21.38
C HIS A 111 -5.42 10.36 -22.25
N PRO A 112 -6.43 11.12 -22.70
CA PRO A 112 -6.18 12.26 -23.58
C PRO A 112 -5.39 13.38 -22.88
N VAL A 113 -5.41 13.38 -21.54
CA VAL A 113 -4.77 14.38 -20.69
C VAL A 113 -4.03 13.67 -19.56
N PHE A 114 -2.77 14.06 -19.33
CA PHE A 114 -2.00 13.62 -18.16
C PHE A 114 -2.61 14.23 -16.89
N ARG A 115 -2.92 13.39 -15.90
CA ARG A 115 -3.54 13.81 -14.65
C ARG A 115 -2.51 13.80 -13.54
N GLY A 116 -1.84 14.93 -13.32
CA GLY A 116 -0.84 15.07 -12.25
C GLY A 116 -1.39 14.74 -10.85
N ALA A 117 -2.68 15.01 -10.61
CA ALA A 117 -3.35 14.64 -9.36
C ALA A 117 -3.34 13.13 -9.09
N ASP A 118 -3.40 12.28 -10.12
CA ASP A 118 -3.31 10.83 -9.94
C ASP A 118 -1.88 10.42 -9.51
N MET A 119 -0.85 11.19 -9.89
CA MET A 119 0.53 10.99 -9.45
C MET A 119 0.74 11.48 -8.01
N SER A 120 0.12 12.58 -7.59
CA SER A 120 0.14 13.05 -6.18
C SER A 120 -0.29 11.92 -5.25
N LYS A 121 -1.44 11.30 -5.52
CA LYS A 121 -1.95 10.18 -4.73
C LYS A 121 -1.07 8.95 -4.78
N TYR A 122 -0.50 8.61 -5.93
CA TYR A 122 0.48 7.52 -6.06
C TYR A 122 1.71 7.76 -5.16
N PHE A 123 2.24 8.98 -5.16
CA PHE A 123 3.36 9.36 -4.29
C PHE A 123 2.94 9.32 -2.81
N GLY A 124 1.70 9.71 -2.50
CA GLY A 124 1.09 9.53 -1.18
C GLY A 124 1.06 8.07 -0.72
N MET A 125 0.68 7.14 -1.60
CA MET A 125 0.72 5.69 -1.31
C MET A 125 2.13 5.20 -1.02
N VAL A 126 3.10 5.61 -1.85
CA VAL A 126 4.52 5.27 -1.64
C VAL A 126 5.01 5.81 -0.30
N LYS A 127 4.67 7.06 0.06
CA LYS A 127 5.06 7.66 1.34
C LYS A 127 4.41 6.95 2.53
N CYS A 128 3.15 6.58 2.42
CA CYS A 128 2.45 5.81 3.44
C CYS A 128 3.10 4.44 3.67
N LEU A 129 3.51 3.77 2.59
CA LEU A 129 4.27 2.52 2.65
C LEU A 129 5.63 2.71 3.31
N ASP A 130 6.39 3.72 2.88
CA ASP A 130 7.71 4.07 3.43
C ASP A 130 7.65 4.31 4.95
N ASP A 131 6.70 5.11 5.43
CA ASP A 131 6.53 5.36 6.86
C ASP A 131 6.18 4.08 7.64
N ASN A 132 5.39 3.19 7.03
CA ASN A 132 5.02 1.93 7.65
C ASN A 132 6.18 0.94 7.72
N ILE A 133 7.04 0.90 6.69
CA ILE A 133 8.30 0.16 6.75
C ILE A 133 9.18 0.73 7.86
N GLY A 134 9.32 2.06 7.94
CA GLY A 134 10.03 2.75 9.02
C GLY A 134 9.51 2.35 10.42
N ARG A 135 8.18 2.32 10.60
CA ARG A 135 7.55 1.85 11.85
C ARG A 135 7.91 0.40 12.18
N LEU A 136 7.89 -0.50 11.20
CA LEU A 136 8.28 -1.90 11.41
C LEU A 136 9.74 -2.02 11.87
N LEU A 137 10.65 -1.33 11.19
CA LEU A 137 12.07 -1.31 11.54
C LEU A 137 12.32 -0.74 12.95
N GLN A 138 11.68 0.37 13.29
CA GLN A 138 11.76 0.98 14.62
C GLN A 138 11.28 0.02 15.71
N ARG A 139 10.21 -0.75 15.44
CA ARG A 139 9.68 -1.71 16.41
C ARG A 139 10.54 -2.96 16.56
N LEU A 140 11.19 -3.41 15.48
CA LEU A 140 12.22 -4.44 15.56
C LEU A 140 13.44 -3.96 16.37
N GLN A 141 13.88 -2.71 16.16
CA GLN A 141 14.99 -2.12 16.91
C GLN A 141 14.65 -2.01 18.40
N ALA A 142 13.48 -1.45 18.73
CA ALA A 142 13.03 -1.31 20.11
C ALA A 142 12.84 -2.66 20.83
N ALA A 143 12.56 -3.72 20.08
CA ALA A 143 12.49 -5.09 20.60
C ALA A 143 13.86 -5.79 20.68
N GLY A 144 14.96 -5.13 20.28
CA GLY A 144 16.30 -5.70 20.27
C GLY A 144 16.49 -6.82 19.23
N ARG A 145 15.69 -6.80 18.14
CA ARG A 145 15.67 -7.87 17.13
C ARG A 145 16.26 -7.48 15.79
N LEU A 146 16.42 -6.18 15.52
CA LEU A 146 16.81 -5.70 14.19
C LEU A 146 18.19 -6.25 13.78
N ASP A 147 19.17 -6.21 14.68
CA ASP A 147 20.56 -6.64 14.41
C ASP A 147 20.69 -8.12 14.02
N ASN A 148 19.70 -8.95 14.36
CA ASN A 148 19.65 -10.38 14.05
C ASN A 148 18.49 -10.72 13.10
N THR A 149 18.05 -9.77 12.28
CA THR A 149 16.97 -9.97 11.30
C THR A 149 17.46 -9.61 9.90
N LEU A 150 17.45 -10.58 8.98
CA LEU A 150 17.63 -10.29 7.56
C LEU A 150 16.34 -9.70 6.98
N ILE A 151 16.45 -8.53 6.36
CA ILE A 151 15.32 -7.83 5.75
C ILE A 151 15.52 -7.79 4.23
N ILE A 152 14.51 -8.28 3.51
CA ILE A 152 14.48 -8.29 2.05
C ILE A 152 13.28 -7.46 1.62
N MET A 153 13.53 -6.39 0.85
CA MET A 153 12.49 -5.60 0.20
C MET A 153 12.57 -5.85 -1.30
N THR A 154 11.43 -6.18 -1.91
CA THR A 154 11.31 -6.40 -3.34
C THR A 154 9.91 -6.01 -3.81
N SER A 155 9.73 -5.93 -5.12
CA SER A 155 8.43 -5.74 -5.77
C SER A 155 8.25 -6.84 -6.82
N ASP A 156 6.99 -7.20 -7.07
CA ASP A 156 6.61 -8.13 -8.12
C ASP A 156 6.86 -7.55 -9.52
N HIS A 157 6.63 -6.25 -9.71
CA HIS A 157 6.86 -5.51 -10.96
C HIS A 157 6.83 -3.99 -10.78
N GLY A 158 7.35 -3.25 -11.76
CA GLY A 158 7.25 -1.78 -11.89
C GLY A 158 6.96 -1.33 -13.31
#